data_AF-A0A453L9S9-F1
#
_entry.id   AF-A0A453L9S9-F1
#
_cell.length_a   1.000
_cell.length_b   1.000
_cell.length_c   1.000
_cell.angle_alpha   90.00
_cell.angle_beta   90.00
_cell.angle_gamma   90.00
#
_symmetry.space_group_name_H-M   'P 1'
#
loop_
_entity.id
_entity.type
_entity.pdbx_description
1 polymer ?
#
loop_
_entity_poly.entity_id
_entity_poly.type
_entity_poly.pdbx_seq_one_letter_code
_entity_poly.pdbx_strand_id
1 'polypeptide(L)'
;NFGAKRMRKPVQRRTVDYTSSLVRYAQARMWQRDARDRFTLQPTAAAVLDMLPSVAYPDNPSTSFAGKFVHSSINKNRCSINCVVWTPTGRRLITGSQSGEFTLWNGQSFNFEMILQ
;
A
#
# COMPACT_ATOMS: atom_id res chain seq x y z
N ASN A 1 -35.34 -21.19 1.90
CA ASN A 1 -35.26 -19.75 2.25
C ASN A 1 -34.05 -19.16 1.51
N PHE A 2 -34.25 -18.70 0.27
CA PHE A 2 -33.16 -18.22 -0.58
C PHE A 2 -32.74 -16.82 -0.11
N GLY A 3 -31.63 -16.75 0.64
CA GLY A 3 -31.06 -15.49 1.10
C GLY A 3 -30.69 -14.61 -0.10
N ALA A 4 -31.51 -13.61 -0.40
CA ALA A 4 -31.23 -12.63 -1.43
C ALA A 4 -29.86 -11.99 -1.13
N LYS A 5 -28.85 -12.31 -1.96
CA LYS A 5 -27.56 -11.62 -1.92
C LYS A 5 -27.81 -10.16 -2.24
N ARG A 6 -27.90 -9.34 -1.20
CA ARG A 6 -28.06 -7.88 -1.32
C ARG A 6 -26.93 -7.35 -2.22
N MET A 7 -27.29 -6.90 -3.42
CA MET A 7 -26.33 -6.29 -4.34
C MET A 7 -25.72 -5.06 -3.67
N ARG A 8 -24.39 -5.08 -3.53
CA ARG A 8 -23.63 -3.93 -3.03
C ARG A 8 -23.33 -3.01 -4.20
N LYS A 9 -23.58 -1.71 -4.02
CA LYS A 9 -23.17 -0.69 -5.00
C LYS A 9 -21.64 -0.72 -5.14
N PRO A 10 -21.10 -0.46 -6.35
CA PRO A 10 -19.66 -0.28 -6.51
C PRO A 10 -19.23 0.93 -5.66
N VAL A 11 -18.27 0.72 -4.77
CA VAL A 11 -17.70 1.77 -3.92
C VAL A 11 -16.25 1.94 -4.34
N GLN A 12 -15.86 3.16 -4.67
CA GLN A 12 -14.47 3.50 -4.89
C GLN A 12 -13.72 3.35 -3.57
N ARG A 13 -12.71 2.48 -3.56
CA ARG A 13 -11.90 2.21 -2.37
C ARG A 13 -10.65 3.05 -2.41
N ARG A 14 -10.16 3.44 -1.23
CA ARG A 14 -8.85 4.04 -1.10
C ARG A 14 -7.80 3.00 -1.48
N THR A 15 -6.86 3.42 -2.31
CA THR A 15 -5.78 2.57 -2.81
C THR A 15 -4.47 3.33 -2.66
N VAL A 16 -3.43 2.64 -2.21
CA VAL A 16 -2.06 3.14 -2.23
C VAL A 16 -1.37 2.48 -3.40
N ASP A 17 -1.17 3.24 -4.46
CA ASP A 17 -0.51 2.77 -5.67
C ASP A 17 0.93 3.28 -5.71
N TYR A 18 1.88 2.35 -5.67
CA TYR A 18 3.31 2.64 -5.81
C TYR A 18 3.79 2.59 -7.26
N THR A 19 2.99 2.05 -8.19
CA THR A 19 3.41 1.87 -9.58
C THR A 19 3.59 3.21 -10.30
N SER A 20 2.71 4.17 -10.03
CA SER A 20 2.82 5.54 -10.53
C SER A 20 4.16 6.20 -10.16
N SER A 21 4.57 6.14 -8.89
CA SER A 21 5.88 6.65 -8.45
C SER A 21 7.06 5.91 -9.08
N LEU A 22 6.97 4.58 -9.25
CA LEU A 22 8.03 3.80 -9.91
C LEU A 22 8.18 4.17 -11.39
N VAL A 23 7.07 4.36 -12.11
CA VAL A 23 7.08 4.81 -13.50
C VAL A 23 7.69 6.21 -13.59
N ARG A 24 7.28 7.13 -12.69
CA ARG A 24 7.86 8.49 -12.62
C ARG A 24 9.37 8.44 -12.36
N TYR A 25 9.82 7.54 -11.48
CA TYR A 25 11.24 7.32 -11.22
C TYR A 25 12.00 6.79 -12.43
N ALA A 26 11.42 5.84 -13.17
CA ALA A 26 12.03 5.33 -14.39
C ALA A 26 12.20 6.44 -15.45
N GLN A 27 11.20 7.31 -15.61
CA GLN A 27 11.27 8.48 -16.50
C GLN A 27 12.32 9.50 -16.03
N ALA A 28 12.36 9.78 -14.73
CA ALA A 28 13.30 10.74 -14.15
C ALA A 28 14.76 10.30 -14.36
N ARG A 29 15.07 9.01 -14.24
CA ARG A 29 16.42 8.46 -14.46
C ARG A 29 16.94 8.58 -15.89
N MET A 30 16.10 8.90 -16.87
CA MET A 30 16.56 9.13 -18.24
C MET A 30 17.43 10.39 -18.35
N TRP A 31 17.30 11.33 -17.42
CA TRP A 31 17.99 12.63 -17.46
C TRP A 31 18.56 13.07 -16.11
N GLN A 32 18.06 12.57 -14.97
CA GLN A 32 18.63 12.81 -13.65
C GLN A 32 19.82 11.87 -13.41
N ARG A 33 21.01 12.43 -13.22
CA ARG A 33 22.22 11.64 -12.94
C ARG A 33 22.30 11.25 -11.47
N ASP A 34 21.94 12.18 -10.58
CA ASP A 34 21.98 12.00 -9.13
C ASP A 34 20.93 12.88 -8.42
N ALA A 35 20.93 12.84 -7.08
CA ALA A 35 19.98 13.55 -6.24
C ALA A 35 20.00 15.09 -6.42
N ARG A 36 21.09 15.67 -6.94
CA ARG A 36 21.24 17.12 -7.17
C ARG A 36 20.46 17.60 -8.40
N ASP A 37 20.28 16.72 -9.39
CA ASP A 37 19.50 17.00 -10.60
C ASP A 37 17.97 16.84 -10.34
N ARG A 38 17.58 16.34 -9.16
CA ARG A 38 16.18 16.08 -8.81
C ARG A 38 15.48 17.36 -8.35
N PHE A 39 14.27 17.58 -8.87
CA PHE A 39 13.40 18.65 -8.38
C PHE A 39 12.97 18.43 -6.93
N THR A 40 13.00 19.51 -6.14
CA THR A 40 12.48 19.52 -4.78
C THR A 40 10.95 19.41 -4.80
N LEU A 41 10.42 18.40 -4.14
CA LEU A 41 8.98 18.19 -4.01
C LEU A 41 8.35 19.34 -3.21
N GLN A 42 7.42 20.06 -3.82
CA GLN A 42 6.72 21.14 -3.14
C GLN A 42 5.72 20.57 -2.12
N PRO A 43 5.48 21.23 -0.97
CA PRO A 43 4.52 20.78 0.04
C PRO A 43 3.08 21.08 -0.37
N THR A 44 2.67 20.65 -1.57
CA THR A 44 1.34 20.86 -2.14
C THR A 44 0.73 19.53 -2.58
N ALA A 45 -0.59 19.45 -2.60
CA ALA A 45 -1.28 18.23 -3.04
C ALA A 45 -0.98 17.86 -4.50
N ALA A 46 -0.78 18.86 -5.36
CA ALA A 46 -0.45 18.66 -6.77
C ALA A 46 0.93 18.00 -6.97
N ALA A 47 1.87 18.27 -6.07
CA ALA A 47 3.21 17.69 -6.12
C ALA A 47 3.22 16.17 -5.94
N VAL A 48 2.12 15.54 -5.50
CA VAL A 48 2.02 14.08 -5.38
C VAL A 48 2.33 13.35 -6.71
N LEU A 49 2.07 14.00 -7.84
CA LEU A 49 2.37 13.47 -9.18
C LEU A 49 3.87 13.34 -9.46
N ASP A 50 4.68 14.17 -8.79
CA ASP A 50 6.14 14.17 -8.88
C ASP A 50 6.80 13.37 -7.74
N MET A 51 6.00 12.74 -6.88
CA MET A 51 6.52 11.94 -5.77
C MET A 51 7.21 10.69 -6.31
N LEU A 52 8.47 10.54 -5.94
CA LEU A 52 9.29 9.38 -6.28
C LEU A 52 9.20 8.31 -5.16
N PRO A 53 9.59 7.05 -5.42
CA PRO A 53 9.71 6.03 -4.39
C PRO A 53 10.85 6.34 -3.41
N SER A 54 10.82 5.74 -2.22
CA SER A 54 11.86 5.86 -1.19
C SER A 54 13.29 5.68 -1.70
N VAL A 55 13.51 4.71 -2.60
CA VAL A 55 14.84 4.43 -3.20
C VAL A 55 15.40 5.62 -3.99
N ALA A 56 14.54 6.53 -4.44
CA ALA A 56 14.98 7.73 -5.12
C ALA A 56 15.59 8.76 -4.17
N TYR A 57 15.34 8.68 -2.85
CA TYR A 57 15.77 9.65 -1.82
C TYR A 57 16.85 9.09 -0.86
N PRO A 58 18.03 8.66 -1.36
CA PRO A 58 19.10 8.16 -0.50
C PRO A 58 19.69 9.26 0.41
N ASP A 59 19.60 10.52 -0.02
CA ASP A 59 20.03 11.71 0.68
C ASP A 59 19.02 12.21 1.73
N ASN A 60 17.75 11.81 1.61
CA ASN A 60 16.69 12.25 2.50
C ASN A 60 15.76 11.09 2.92
N PRO A 61 16.16 10.29 3.92
CA PRO A 61 15.40 9.13 4.38
C PRO A 61 14.06 9.51 5.02
N SER A 62 13.87 10.78 5.43
CA SER A 62 12.63 11.24 6.06
C SER A 62 11.39 11.05 5.18
N THR A 63 11.58 11.02 3.85
CA THR A 63 10.54 10.77 2.86
C THR A 63 9.91 9.38 2.96
N SER A 64 10.59 8.42 3.61
CA SER A 64 10.13 7.03 3.73
C SER A 64 9.28 6.77 4.97
N PHE A 65 9.12 7.76 5.87
CA PHE A 65 8.29 7.56 7.06
C PHE A 65 6.81 7.43 6.70
N ALA A 66 6.22 6.27 7.04
CA ALA A 66 4.80 6.00 6.88
C ALA A 66 3.97 6.68 7.98
N GLY A 67 3.91 8.02 7.99
CA GLY A 67 3.18 8.80 8.99
C GLY A 67 1.68 8.98 8.71
N LYS A 68 1.20 8.61 7.52
CA LYS A 68 -0.20 8.79 7.11
C LYS A 68 -0.98 7.50 7.26
N PHE A 69 -2.01 7.51 8.11
CA PHE A 69 -2.94 6.39 8.23
C PHE A 69 -3.76 6.20 6.95
N VAL A 70 -3.85 4.95 6.47
CA VAL A 70 -4.51 4.60 5.21
C VAL A 70 -5.81 3.84 5.43
N HIS A 71 -5.74 2.72 6.15
CA HIS A 71 -6.84 1.77 6.27
C HIS A 71 -6.75 0.94 7.57
N SER A 72 -7.91 0.48 8.05
CA SER A 72 -8.02 -0.50 9.13
C SER A 72 -8.69 -1.77 8.61
N SER A 73 -7.92 -2.83 8.49
CA SER A 73 -8.35 -4.15 8.04
C SER A 73 -8.79 -4.99 9.24
N ILE A 74 -10.05 -5.43 9.27
CA ILE A 74 -10.63 -6.14 10.42
C ILE A 74 -11.35 -7.40 9.95
N ASN A 75 -11.03 -8.53 10.59
CA ASN A 75 -11.73 -9.80 10.38
C ASN A 75 -13.08 -9.84 11.11
N LYS A 76 -14.00 -10.67 10.60
CA LYS A 76 -15.30 -10.91 11.27
C LYS A 76 -15.10 -11.49 12.67
N ASN A 77 -14.24 -12.50 12.76
CA ASN A 77 -13.80 -13.06 14.02
C ASN A 77 -12.60 -12.24 14.50
N ARG A 78 -12.76 -11.58 15.65
CA ARG A 78 -11.71 -10.74 16.22
C ARG A 78 -10.81 -11.60 17.09
N CYS A 79 -9.56 -11.73 16.69
CA CYS A 79 -8.50 -12.38 17.44
C CYS A 79 -7.26 -11.47 17.42
N SER A 80 -6.37 -11.64 18.39
CA SER A 80 -5.07 -10.95 18.36
C SER A 80 -4.29 -11.36 17.11
N ILE A 81 -3.65 -10.38 16.45
CA ILE A 81 -2.74 -10.63 15.34
C ILE A 81 -1.32 -10.64 15.89
N ASN A 82 -0.66 -11.80 15.80
CA ASN A 82 0.66 -12.01 16.38
C ASN A 82 1.78 -11.72 15.37
N CYS A 83 1.51 -11.86 14.08
CA CYS A 83 2.49 -11.60 13.03
C CYS A 83 1.83 -10.99 11.79
N VAL A 84 2.62 -10.16 11.09
CA VAL A 84 2.24 -9.50 9.85
C VAL A 84 3.44 -9.56 8.91
N VAL A 85 3.25 -10.05 7.69
CA VAL A 85 4.31 -10.16 6.69
C VAL A 85 3.80 -9.80 5.30
N TRP A 86 4.60 -9.04 4.57
CA TRP A 86 4.34 -8.78 3.16
C TRP A 86 4.87 -9.94 2.32
N THR A 87 4.12 -10.32 1.29
CA THR A 87 4.69 -11.16 0.23
C THR A 87 5.89 -10.43 -0.40
N PRO A 88 6.96 -11.13 -0.82
CA PRO A 88 8.14 -10.49 -1.41
C PRO A 88 7.82 -9.65 -2.66
N THR A 89 6.72 -9.99 -3.35
CA THR A 89 6.23 -9.24 -4.52
C THR A 89 5.43 -8.00 -4.15
N GLY A 90 5.09 -7.79 -2.88
CA GLY A 90 4.24 -6.69 -2.40
C GLY A 90 2.76 -6.81 -2.80
N ARG A 91 2.34 -7.89 -3.47
CA ARG A 91 0.96 -8.05 -3.96
C ARG A 91 -0.05 -8.31 -2.84
N ARG A 92 0.40 -8.95 -1.76
CA ARG A 92 -0.42 -9.35 -0.63
C ARG A 92 0.28 -9.10 0.70
N LEU A 93 -0.53 -8.85 1.72
CA LEU A 93 -0.14 -8.84 3.12
C LEU A 93 -0.78 -10.07 3.79
N ILE A 94 0.01 -10.79 4.58
CA ILE A 94 -0.42 -11.98 5.32
C ILE A 94 -0.38 -11.63 6.80
N THR A 95 -1.46 -11.92 7.51
CA THR A 95 -1.54 -11.75 8.97
C THR A 95 -1.83 -13.10 9.63
N GLY A 96 -1.05 -13.49 10.62
CA GLY A 96 -1.30 -14.67 11.44
C GLY A 96 -1.99 -14.29 12.75
N SER A 97 -3.15 -14.90 13.01
CA SER A 97 -3.90 -14.69 14.24
C SER A 97 -3.48 -15.67 15.34
N GLN A 98 -3.84 -15.34 16.58
CA GLN A 98 -3.71 -16.25 17.72
C GLN A 98 -4.55 -17.53 17.58
N SER A 99 -5.64 -17.50 16.79
CA SER A 99 -6.45 -18.68 16.49
C SER A 99 -5.78 -19.65 15.51
N GLY A 100 -4.61 -19.30 14.96
CA GLY A 100 -3.92 -20.09 13.93
C GLY A 100 -4.38 -19.79 12.50
N GLU A 101 -5.26 -18.80 12.31
CA GLU A 101 -5.77 -18.44 10.99
C GLU A 101 -4.81 -17.48 10.27
N PHE A 102 -4.60 -17.72 8.98
CA PHE A 102 -3.88 -16.78 8.12
C PHE A 102 -4.88 -16.00 7.27
N THR A 103 -4.85 -14.67 7.40
CA THR A 103 -5.67 -13.81 6.54
C THR A 103 -4.80 -13.14 5.49
N LEU A 104 -5.25 -13.22 4.24
CA LEU A 104 -4.62 -12.58 3.10
C LEU A 104 -5.37 -11.29 2.77
N TRP A 105 -4.63 -10.20 2.73
CA TRP A 105 -5.09 -8.87 2.36
C TRP A 105 -4.43 -8.42 1.06
N ASN A 106 -5.18 -7.69 0.24
CA ASN A 106 -4.67 -7.09 -0.98
C ASN A 106 -3.63 -6.00 -0.66
N GLY A 107 -2.50 -6.00 -1.36
CA GLY A 107 -1.36 -5.16 -1.02
C GLY A 107 -1.49 -3.67 -1.35
N GLN A 108 -2.43 -3.28 -2.20
CA GLN A 108 -2.65 -1.87 -2.56
C GLN A 108 -3.91 -1.30 -1.91
N SER A 109 -4.97 -2.11 -1.87
CA SER A 109 -6.30 -1.69 -1.43
C SER A 109 -6.68 -2.18 -0.04
N PHE A 110 -5.87 -3.03 0.59
CA PHE A 110 -6.07 -3.60 1.93
C PHE A 110 -7.39 -4.38 2.10
N ASN A 111 -7.95 -4.84 0.98
CA ASN A 111 -9.17 -5.62 0.96
C ASN A 111 -8.92 -7.06 1.39
N PHE A 112 -9.90 -7.64 2.08
CA PHE A 112 -9.93 -9.07 2.35
C PHE A 112 -9.94 -9.87 1.04
N GLU A 113 -8.98 -10.78 0.87
CA GLU A 113 -8.97 -11.74 -0.24
C GLU A 113 -9.48 -13.10 0.23
N MET A 114 -8.82 -13.68 1.23
CA MET A 114 -9.19 -14.99 1.76
C MET A 114 -8.61 -15.24 3.16
N ILE A 115 -9.10 -16.31 3.78
CA ILE A 115 -8.61 -16.83 5.05
C ILE A 115 -8.23 -18.31 4.86
N LEU A 116 -7.13 -18.72 5.46
CA LEU A 116 -6.64 -20.09 5.53
C LEU A 116 -6.73 -20.56 6.98
N GLN A 117 -7.17 -21.81 7.16
CA GLN A 117 -7.29 -22.51 8.44
C GLN A 117 -6.41 -23.76 8.42
#